data_AF-A0A1G1XVR8-F1
#
_entry.id   AF-A0A1G1XVR8-F1
#
_cell.length_a   1.000
_cell.length_b   1.000
_cell.length_c   1.000
_cell.angle_alpha   90.00
_cell.angle_beta   90.00
_cell.angle_gamma   90.00
#
_symmetry.space_group_name_H-M   'P 1'
#
loop_
_entity.id
_entity.type
_entity.pdbx_description
1 polymer ?
#
loop_
_entity_poly.entity_id
_entity_poly.type
_entity_poly.pdbx_seq_one_letter_code
_entity_poly.pdbx_strand_id
1 'polypeptide(L)'
;MAIFKNQSKDILSKILIFSLLIFSFYTGWPQIWQNQLFPPKVEVAKAVDTVIFLTIADSSPWTVPLDWSDVNTIVAIGGGGGGGSTANGGGGGGGGEYSAITNYTNLTPGASVGFSVAATSSAQTNGNNTWFCNSQTSCANYTDTNVIVSAEGGARGNGSLAGGGGTGGVSADFAGGAGGVGSNAGDDASGGGGGAGSPNGIGGTGGRNDTDTAGEEASGGGGASGDDSGTTDNGADGTADGGAGGDSNGNSNSGGAGGTGNGNGQPGTDGGGGGGADGSAGQDGGLGGDGQEWTATSGRVRGAGGGGGGGEDTTGGVGGDGGSAGGGGGGGATGGAGAKGLIIITYTPNAVPTITVNDPDGVSDTVTAGDNYTVNYDLADTDNTVTANFAYDADTSGYDGTLIAGCIERGEGTNMNCTWSTTGVSPGTYYIHGTTTDGIALEAQDYSTGQVTVLSAASGAFDVYASSSASFNSALPVIFTAQTSTMTSVGGMKIIDDRGTSAGWTLNLTGSDWRASTEQIQFNYNGKGSDNGKGKLCAFPNGGSLYAESGSLTGVSKGGIDCFSSTLSTIDLVTATNGNGNGTYWLTDMKLEQYVPANATATVYTTSIIFTLQ
;
A
#
# COMPACT_ATOMS: atom_id res chain seq x y z
N MET A 1 -13.24 -88.42 -9.73
CA MET A 1 -13.68 -87.25 -8.92
C MET A 1 -12.47 -86.44 -8.43
N ALA A 2 -11.62 -85.96 -9.35
CA ALA A 2 -10.46 -85.10 -9.05
C ALA A 2 -10.20 -84.02 -10.13
N ILE A 3 -10.91 -84.07 -11.26
CA ILE A 3 -10.77 -83.11 -12.37
C ILE A 3 -11.70 -81.88 -12.19
N PHE A 4 -12.73 -81.97 -11.33
CA PHE A 4 -13.67 -80.86 -11.09
C PHE A 4 -13.19 -79.80 -10.07
N LYS A 5 -12.09 -80.02 -9.33
CA LYS A 5 -11.63 -79.08 -8.29
C LYS A 5 -10.73 -77.95 -8.79
N ASN A 6 -10.10 -78.07 -9.96
CA ASN A 6 -9.19 -77.03 -10.48
C ASN A 6 -9.88 -76.03 -11.42
N GLN A 7 -11.01 -76.39 -12.04
CA GLN A 7 -11.77 -75.47 -12.89
C GLN A 7 -12.59 -74.45 -12.06
N SER A 8 -13.00 -74.79 -10.84
CA SER A 8 -13.83 -73.88 -10.02
C SER A 8 -13.07 -72.69 -9.44
N LYS A 9 -11.76 -72.83 -9.18
CA LYS A 9 -10.93 -71.72 -8.65
C LYS A 9 -10.65 -70.64 -9.68
N ASP A 10 -10.43 -71.05 -10.93
CA ASP A 10 -10.14 -70.11 -12.02
C ASP A 10 -11.41 -69.34 -12.44
N ILE A 11 -12.57 -70.01 -12.40
CA ILE A 11 -13.87 -69.36 -12.65
C ILE A 11 -14.25 -68.40 -11.51
N LEU A 12 -14.04 -68.78 -10.23
CA LEU A 12 -14.32 -67.86 -9.11
C LEU A 12 -13.38 -66.65 -9.12
N SER A 13 -12.10 -66.82 -9.46
CA SER A 13 -11.16 -65.70 -9.55
C SER A 13 -11.55 -64.72 -10.67
N LYS A 14 -11.99 -65.24 -11.82
CA LYS A 14 -12.42 -64.41 -12.95
C LYS A 14 -13.74 -63.69 -12.66
N ILE A 15 -14.68 -64.34 -11.97
CA ILE A 15 -15.94 -63.71 -11.53
C ILE A 15 -15.65 -62.62 -10.49
N LEU A 16 -14.76 -62.83 -9.52
CA LEU A 16 -14.42 -61.83 -8.51
C LEU A 16 -13.76 -60.59 -9.13
N ILE A 17 -12.84 -60.77 -10.08
CA ILE A 17 -12.17 -59.67 -10.80
C ILE A 17 -13.17 -58.91 -11.68
N PHE A 18 -14.07 -59.62 -12.36
CA PHE A 18 -15.10 -58.99 -13.19
C PHE A 18 -16.13 -58.22 -12.35
N SER A 19 -16.51 -58.74 -11.18
CA SER A 19 -17.38 -58.04 -10.23
C SER A 19 -16.71 -56.79 -9.62
N LEU A 20 -15.40 -56.84 -9.32
CA LEU A 20 -14.63 -55.67 -8.85
C LEU A 20 -14.51 -54.58 -9.92
N LEU A 21 -14.32 -54.98 -11.19
CA LEU A 21 -14.31 -54.02 -12.31
C LEU A 21 -15.68 -53.38 -12.53
N ILE A 22 -16.77 -54.16 -12.50
CA ILE A 22 -18.13 -53.59 -12.62
C ILE A 22 -18.46 -52.66 -11.46
N PHE A 23 -18.07 -53.00 -10.23
CA PHE A 23 -18.23 -52.11 -9.07
C PHE A 23 -17.48 -50.78 -9.27
N SER A 24 -16.27 -50.81 -9.85
CA SER A 24 -15.49 -49.59 -10.11
C SER A 24 -16.11 -48.65 -11.16
N PHE A 25 -16.96 -49.17 -12.06
CA PHE A 25 -17.68 -48.34 -13.04
C PHE A 25 -19.03 -47.83 -12.55
N TYR A 26 -19.68 -48.52 -11.59
CA TYR A 26 -21.02 -48.18 -11.11
C TYR A 26 -21.08 -47.41 -9.79
N THR A 27 -20.07 -47.47 -8.92
CA THR A 27 -20.14 -46.74 -7.64
C THR A 27 -19.67 -45.30 -7.70
N GLY A 28 -19.23 -44.81 -8.86
CA GLY A 28 -18.55 -43.53 -8.95
C GLY A 28 -17.24 -43.57 -8.18
N TRP A 29 -16.12 -43.47 -8.89
CA TRP A 29 -14.87 -43.15 -8.21
C TRP A 29 -15.11 -41.89 -7.37
N PRO A 30 -14.74 -41.87 -6.08
CA PRO A 30 -14.92 -40.67 -5.28
C PRO A 30 -14.15 -39.56 -5.98
N GLN A 31 -14.85 -38.50 -6.40
CA GLN A 31 -14.28 -37.32 -7.05
C GLN A 31 -13.43 -36.48 -6.08
N ILE A 32 -12.66 -37.13 -5.21
CA ILE A 32 -11.84 -36.48 -4.18
C ILE A 32 -10.49 -36.03 -4.78
N TRP A 33 -10.18 -36.38 -6.04
CA TRP A 33 -8.86 -36.11 -6.64
C TRP A 33 -8.86 -35.31 -7.95
N GLN A 34 -9.96 -34.60 -8.29
CA GLN A 34 -9.99 -33.78 -9.51
C GLN A 34 -10.30 -32.29 -9.30
N ASN A 35 -10.62 -31.82 -8.09
CA ASN A 35 -10.96 -30.41 -7.82
C ASN A 35 -10.11 -29.75 -6.72
N GLN A 36 -8.82 -30.01 -6.68
CA GLN A 36 -7.88 -29.21 -5.88
C GLN A 36 -6.69 -28.82 -6.77
N LEU A 37 -6.97 -27.96 -7.76
CA LEU A 37 -5.98 -26.96 -8.15
C LEU A 37 -5.78 -26.08 -6.91
N PHE A 38 -4.77 -26.41 -6.11
CA PHE A 38 -4.17 -25.46 -5.18
C PHE A 38 -3.25 -24.51 -5.97
N PRO A 39 -3.22 -23.22 -5.61
CA PRO A 39 -4.01 -22.59 -4.55
C PRO A 39 -5.41 -22.21 -5.07
N PRO A 40 -6.41 -22.06 -4.18
CA PRO A 40 -7.58 -21.25 -4.53
C PRO A 40 -7.04 -19.95 -5.13
N LYS A 41 -7.65 -19.45 -6.21
CA LYS A 41 -7.49 -18.04 -6.55
C LYS A 41 -7.79 -17.31 -5.25
N VAL A 42 -6.77 -16.75 -4.62
CA VAL A 42 -6.97 -15.74 -3.60
C VAL A 42 -7.73 -14.68 -4.38
N GLU A 43 -9.03 -14.58 -4.14
CA GLU A 43 -9.76 -13.41 -4.58
C GLU A 43 -9.10 -12.30 -3.80
N VAL A 44 -8.17 -11.61 -4.47
CA VAL A 44 -7.55 -10.39 -3.98
C VAL A 44 -8.73 -9.53 -3.58
N ALA A 45 -8.87 -9.31 -2.27
CA ALA A 45 -9.99 -8.56 -1.73
C ALA A 45 -9.95 -7.20 -2.39
N LYS A 46 -10.85 -6.97 -3.36
CA LYS A 46 -10.94 -5.69 -4.02
C LYS A 46 -11.28 -4.66 -2.93
N ALA A 47 -10.48 -3.61 -2.84
CA ALA A 47 -10.78 -2.50 -1.93
C ALA A 47 -12.22 -2.06 -2.16
N VAL A 48 -13.01 -2.05 -1.08
CA VAL A 48 -14.41 -1.61 -1.10
C VAL A 48 -14.40 -0.09 -1.02
N ASP A 49 -15.16 0.56 -1.90
CA ASP A 49 -15.26 2.02 -1.89
C ASP A 49 -15.73 2.53 -0.52
N THR A 50 -15.07 3.58 -0.05
CA THR A 50 -15.44 4.29 1.16
C THR A 50 -16.34 5.47 0.80
N VAL A 51 -17.50 5.55 1.43
CA VAL A 51 -18.51 6.61 1.23
C VAL A 51 -18.74 7.36 2.54
N ILE A 52 -18.45 8.65 2.54
CA ILE A 52 -18.52 9.57 3.67
C ILE A 52 -19.56 10.66 3.38
N PHE A 53 -20.35 11.00 4.39
CA PHE A 53 -21.25 12.16 4.34
C PHE A 53 -20.71 13.25 5.26
N LEU A 54 -20.59 14.47 4.73
CA LEU A 54 -20.43 15.66 5.56
C LEU A 54 -21.77 16.41 5.59
N THR A 55 -22.20 16.74 6.80
CA THR A 55 -23.46 17.39 7.11
C THR A 55 -23.21 18.63 7.97
N ILE A 56 -24.28 19.36 8.29
CA ILE A 56 -24.21 20.51 9.20
C ILE A 56 -23.77 20.16 10.64
N ALA A 57 -23.78 18.88 11.01
CA ALA A 57 -23.29 18.42 12.30
C ALA A 57 -21.76 18.26 12.33
N ASP A 58 -21.13 18.22 11.15
CA ASP A 58 -19.70 18.08 10.99
C ASP A 58 -19.03 19.46 10.99
N SER A 59 -17.85 19.55 11.61
CA SER A 59 -17.09 20.80 11.68
C SER A 59 -15.99 20.85 10.63
N SER A 60 -15.90 21.96 9.91
CA SER A 60 -14.74 22.29 9.08
C SER A 60 -13.55 22.69 9.98
N PRO A 61 -12.31 22.22 9.70
CA PRO A 61 -11.88 21.49 8.50
C PRO A 61 -12.11 19.98 8.57
N TRP A 62 -12.15 19.33 7.39
CA TRP A 62 -12.11 17.87 7.23
C TRP A 62 -10.67 17.41 6.98
N THR A 63 -10.28 16.27 7.55
CA THR A 63 -8.97 15.67 7.32
C THR A 63 -9.08 14.61 6.23
N VAL A 64 -8.28 14.75 5.18
CA VAL A 64 -8.18 13.77 4.11
C VAL A 64 -7.66 12.45 4.69
N PRO A 65 -8.34 11.31 4.49
CA PRO A 65 -7.89 10.01 4.94
C PRO A 65 -6.45 9.69 4.50
N LEU A 66 -5.72 8.93 5.33
CA LEU A 66 -4.35 8.53 5.01
C LEU A 66 -4.28 7.49 3.88
N ASP A 67 -5.39 6.81 3.60
CA ASP A 67 -5.56 5.84 2.51
C ASP A 67 -6.26 6.47 1.29
N TRP A 68 -6.28 7.81 1.19
CA TRP A 68 -6.95 8.51 0.09
C TRP A 68 -6.30 8.19 -1.26
N SER A 69 -7.11 7.88 -2.27
CA SER A 69 -6.66 7.72 -3.65
C SER A 69 -7.31 8.73 -4.61
N ASP A 70 -6.68 8.88 -5.77
CA ASP A 70 -7.18 9.72 -6.87
C ASP A 70 -8.38 9.08 -7.60
N VAL A 71 -8.82 7.88 -7.20
CA VAL A 71 -10.06 7.27 -7.67
C VAL A 71 -11.17 7.66 -6.69
N ASN A 72 -11.75 8.83 -6.93
CA ASN A 72 -12.75 9.43 -6.04
C ASN A 72 -13.87 10.16 -6.77
N THR A 73 -14.94 10.47 -6.05
CA THR A 73 -16.06 11.33 -6.46
C THR A 73 -16.48 12.16 -5.27
N ILE A 74 -16.53 13.48 -5.44
CA ILE A 74 -16.99 14.42 -4.41
C ILE A 74 -18.20 15.14 -4.96
N VAL A 75 -19.31 15.08 -4.23
CA VAL A 75 -20.60 15.67 -4.58
C VAL A 75 -20.94 16.76 -3.59
N ALA A 76 -21.51 17.86 -4.08
CA ALA A 76 -22.18 18.87 -3.28
C ALA A 76 -23.65 19.02 -3.71
N ILE A 77 -24.55 19.09 -2.72
CA ILE A 77 -25.96 19.46 -2.91
C ILE A 77 -26.23 20.76 -2.14
N GLY A 78 -26.71 21.78 -2.85
CA GLY A 78 -27.08 23.07 -2.27
C GLY A 78 -28.26 22.97 -1.32
N GLY A 79 -28.45 23.94 -0.42
CA GLY A 79 -29.65 23.99 0.42
C GLY A 79 -30.89 24.36 -0.39
N GLY A 80 -32.06 23.88 -0.01
CA GLY A 80 -33.33 24.30 -0.60
C GLY A 80 -33.76 25.69 -0.10
N GLY A 81 -34.48 26.43 -0.93
CA GLY A 81 -35.14 27.67 -0.53
C GLY A 81 -36.42 27.40 0.27
N GLY A 82 -36.72 28.24 1.25
CA GLY A 82 -37.98 28.19 1.99
C GLY A 82 -39.15 28.70 1.14
N GLY A 83 -40.34 28.17 1.41
CA GLY A 83 -41.58 28.60 0.78
C GLY A 83 -41.95 30.05 1.11
N GLY A 84 -42.69 30.68 0.21
CA GLY A 84 -43.33 31.98 0.42
C GLY A 84 -44.43 31.87 1.48
N SER A 85 -44.70 32.98 2.17
CA SER A 85 -45.78 33.06 3.16
C SER A 85 -46.70 34.22 2.82
N THR A 86 -47.91 33.91 2.39
CA THR A 86 -48.93 34.91 2.06
C THR A 86 -50.30 34.43 2.44
N ALA A 87 -51.13 35.37 2.90
CA ALA A 87 -52.54 35.15 3.21
C ALA A 87 -53.43 34.91 1.97
N ASN A 88 -52.86 34.56 0.81
CA ASN A 88 -53.55 34.23 -0.44
C ASN A 88 -52.88 33.02 -1.16
N GLY A 89 -52.08 32.21 -0.44
CA GLY A 89 -51.30 31.10 -1.02
C GLY A 89 -49.88 31.48 -1.50
N GLY A 90 -48.86 31.11 -0.71
CA GLY A 90 -47.46 31.38 -1.02
C GLY A 90 -46.94 30.57 -2.22
N GLY A 91 -45.91 31.09 -2.90
CA GLY A 91 -45.13 30.34 -3.90
C GLY A 91 -44.12 29.40 -3.25
N GLY A 92 -43.82 28.27 -3.88
CA GLY A 92 -42.83 27.32 -3.37
C GLY A 92 -41.39 27.83 -3.49
N GLY A 93 -40.53 27.37 -2.59
CA GLY A 93 -39.08 27.56 -2.68
C GLY A 93 -38.45 26.65 -3.74
N GLY A 94 -37.37 27.10 -4.36
CA GLY A 94 -36.61 26.30 -5.32
C GLY A 94 -35.71 25.28 -4.63
N GLY A 95 -35.41 24.19 -5.33
CA GLY A 95 -34.47 23.18 -4.90
C GLY A 95 -33.00 23.61 -5.06
N GLY A 96 -32.12 23.00 -4.29
CA GLY A 96 -30.67 23.15 -4.38
C GLY A 96 -30.10 22.45 -5.61
N GLU A 97 -28.99 22.98 -6.10
CA GLU A 97 -28.22 22.40 -7.19
C GLU A 97 -27.52 21.11 -6.78
N TYR A 98 -27.21 20.26 -7.75
CA TYR A 98 -26.27 19.15 -7.66
C TYR A 98 -25.02 19.42 -8.50
N SER A 99 -23.86 19.19 -7.89
CA SER A 99 -22.56 19.33 -8.53
C SER A 99 -21.64 18.20 -8.08
N ALA A 100 -20.84 17.67 -9.00
CA ALA A 100 -19.89 16.63 -8.71
C ALA A 100 -18.54 16.85 -9.40
N ILE A 101 -17.50 16.30 -8.79
CA ILE A 101 -16.18 16.17 -9.39
C ILE A 101 -15.66 14.76 -9.19
N THR A 102 -15.09 14.17 -10.24
CA THR A 102 -14.55 12.80 -10.23
C THR A 102 -13.07 12.80 -10.48
N ASN A 103 -12.36 11.85 -9.88
CA ASN A 103 -10.92 11.63 -10.00
C ASN A 103 -10.09 12.89 -9.71
N TYR A 104 -10.39 13.57 -8.60
CA TYR A 104 -9.66 14.76 -8.21
C TYR A 104 -8.31 14.38 -7.57
N THR A 105 -7.21 14.88 -8.12
CA THR A 105 -5.83 14.44 -7.79
C THR A 105 -5.07 15.32 -6.81
N ASN A 106 -5.62 16.48 -6.43
CA ASN A 106 -4.88 17.50 -5.66
C ASN A 106 -5.34 17.55 -4.20
N LEU A 107 -5.71 16.41 -3.62
CA LEU A 107 -5.92 16.25 -2.18
C LEU A 107 -4.77 15.45 -1.60
N THR A 108 -4.07 16.02 -0.63
CA THR A 108 -2.94 15.36 0.03
C THR A 108 -3.44 14.53 1.23
N PRO A 109 -3.13 13.23 1.31
CA PRO A 109 -3.45 12.40 2.47
C PRO A 109 -2.99 13.05 3.79
N GLY A 110 -3.85 13.03 4.81
CA GLY A 110 -3.60 13.66 6.12
C GLY A 110 -3.70 15.20 6.16
N ALA A 111 -3.85 15.88 5.02
CA ALA A 111 -4.04 17.32 5.00
C ALA A 111 -5.44 17.72 5.49
N SER A 112 -5.56 18.94 6.01
CA SER A 112 -6.85 19.52 6.43
C SER A 112 -7.39 20.46 5.37
N VAL A 113 -8.63 20.22 4.92
CA VAL A 113 -9.32 21.00 3.88
C VAL A 113 -10.61 21.60 4.40
N GLY A 114 -10.99 22.76 3.87
CA GLY A 114 -12.22 23.43 4.26
C GLY A 114 -13.44 22.92 3.49
N PHE A 115 -14.59 22.99 4.15
CA PHE A 115 -15.90 22.77 3.52
C PHE A 115 -16.98 23.60 4.21
N SER A 116 -18.14 23.70 3.58
CA SER A 116 -19.36 24.25 4.18
C SER A 116 -20.57 23.49 3.66
N VAL A 117 -21.46 23.12 4.58
CA VAL A 117 -22.74 22.48 4.26
C VAL A 117 -23.86 23.46 4.56
N ALA A 118 -24.73 23.71 3.58
CA ALA A 118 -25.86 24.61 3.76
C ALA A 118 -26.76 24.16 4.91
N ALA A 119 -27.12 25.08 5.82
CA ALA A 119 -28.13 24.83 6.83
C ALA A 119 -29.55 24.82 6.25
N THR A 120 -30.49 24.21 6.99
CA THR A 120 -31.93 24.33 6.70
C THR A 120 -32.32 25.81 6.62
N SER A 121 -33.06 26.19 5.58
CA SER A 121 -33.60 27.54 5.44
C SER A 121 -35.01 27.59 6.03
N SER A 122 -35.30 28.60 6.84
CA SER A 122 -36.68 28.83 7.27
C SER A 122 -37.54 29.32 6.10
N ALA A 123 -38.86 29.36 6.29
CA ALA A 123 -39.79 30.05 5.39
C ALA A 123 -39.23 31.41 4.93
N GLN A 124 -39.48 31.78 3.68
CA GLN A 124 -39.06 33.07 3.09
C GLN A 124 -37.55 33.35 3.14
N THR A 125 -36.73 32.29 3.20
CA THR A 125 -35.26 32.41 3.24
C THR A 125 -34.65 31.61 2.10
N ASN A 126 -33.65 32.17 1.42
CA ASN A 126 -32.95 31.43 0.38
C ASN A 126 -32.19 30.25 1.01
N GLY A 127 -32.04 29.18 0.23
CA GLY A 127 -31.08 28.13 0.53
C GLY A 127 -29.67 28.70 0.50
N ASN A 128 -28.84 28.25 1.43
CA ASN A 128 -27.41 28.56 1.40
C ASN A 128 -26.67 27.61 0.44
N ASN A 129 -25.45 27.99 0.07
CA ASN A 129 -24.61 27.19 -0.82
C ASN A 129 -23.87 26.12 -0.03
N THR A 130 -23.53 25.03 -0.70
CA THR A 130 -22.69 23.93 -0.19
C THR A 130 -21.42 23.87 -1.03
N TRP A 131 -20.26 23.75 -0.40
CA TRP A 131 -18.99 23.69 -1.12
C TRP A 131 -17.92 22.89 -0.39
N PHE A 132 -16.97 22.36 -1.16
CA PHE A 132 -15.82 21.62 -0.66
C PHE A 132 -14.54 22.13 -1.35
N CYS A 133 -13.46 22.27 -0.58
CA CYS A 133 -12.20 22.85 -1.02
C CYS A 133 -11.06 21.82 -1.04
N ASN A 134 -9.97 22.14 -1.75
CA ASN A 134 -8.71 21.38 -1.68
C ASN A 134 -7.73 21.92 -0.62
N SER A 135 -8.11 22.98 0.09
CA SER A 135 -7.29 23.65 1.10
C SER A 135 -8.18 24.43 2.07
N GLN A 136 -7.63 24.89 3.20
CA GLN A 136 -8.29 25.85 4.08
C GLN A 136 -8.13 27.30 3.59
N THR A 137 -7.08 27.60 2.82
CA THR A 137 -6.85 28.93 2.27
C THR A 137 -7.85 29.20 1.15
N SER A 138 -8.37 30.43 1.03
CA SER A 138 -9.35 30.80 -0.01
C SER A 138 -10.53 29.81 -0.09
N CYS A 139 -11.13 29.51 1.06
CA CYS A 139 -12.26 28.59 1.22
C CYS A 139 -13.36 29.21 2.08
N ALA A 140 -13.70 30.47 1.81
CA ALA A 140 -14.72 31.22 2.55
C ALA A 140 -16.04 31.35 1.77
N ASN A 141 -15.97 31.32 0.44
CA ASN A 141 -17.13 31.39 -0.45
C ASN A 141 -17.11 30.24 -1.46
N TYR A 142 -18.30 29.82 -1.90
CA TYR A 142 -18.52 28.73 -2.85
C TYR A 142 -17.90 28.93 -4.26
N THR A 143 -17.39 30.13 -4.56
CA THR A 143 -16.71 30.48 -5.83
C THR A 143 -15.23 30.80 -5.64
N ASP A 144 -14.69 30.66 -4.42
CA ASP A 144 -13.27 30.92 -4.19
C ASP A 144 -12.39 29.92 -4.97
N THR A 145 -11.16 30.30 -5.30
CA THR A 145 -10.29 29.53 -6.22
C THR A 145 -9.94 28.13 -5.75
N ASN A 146 -10.00 27.85 -4.44
CA ASN A 146 -9.68 26.55 -3.87
C ASN A 146 -10.93 25.68 -3.65
N VAL A 147 -12.12 26.19 -3.98
CA VAL A 147 -13.33 25.38 -4.08
C VAL A 147 -13.25 24.51 -5.32
N ILE A 148 -13.43 23.20 -5.14
CA ILE A 148 -13.30 22.21 -6.21
C ILE A 148 -14.65 21.67 -6.68
N VAL A 149 -15.64 21.74 -5.81
CA VAL A 149 -17.04 21.43 -6.09
C VAL A 149 -17.91 22.32 -5.23
N SER A 150 -18.92 22.92 -5.85
CA SER A 150 -19.94 23.66 -5.11
C SER A 150 -21.29 23.58 -5.79
N ALA A 151 -22.32 23.73 -4.98
CA ALA A 151 -23.71 23.75 -5.39
C ALA A 151 -24.41 24.95 -4.77
N GLU A 152 -25.06 25.74 -5.61
CA GLU A 152 -25.87 26.88 -5.20
C GLU A 152 -27.16 26.42 -4.53
N GLY A 153 -27.57 27.13 -3.48
CA GLY A 153 -28.86 26.92 -2.85
C GLY A 153 -30.02 27.43 -3.72
N GLY A 154 -31.20 26.86 -3.54
CA GLY A 154 -32.42 27.34 -4.19
C GLY A 154 -32.89 28.68 -3.65
N ALA A 155 -33.52 29.49 -4.49
CA ALA A 155 -34.13 30.75 -4.07
C ALA A 155 -35.43 30.50 -3.30
N ARG A 156 -35.77 31.39 -2.37
CA ARG A 156 -37.04 31.36 -1.65
C ARG A 156 -38.24 31.65 -2.56
N GLY A 157 -39.42 31.20 -2.14
CA GLY A 157 -40.68 31.77 -2.62
C GLY A 157 -40.81 33.24 -2.14
N ASN A 158 -41.21 34.15 -3.04
CA ASN A 158 -41.36 35.57 -2.73
C ASN A 158 -42.81 36.00 -2.93
N GLY A 159 -43.58 35.99 -1.84
CA GLY A 159 -45.02 36.07 -1.94
C GLY A 159 -45.58 34.82 -2.62
N SER A 160 -46.40 35.02 -3.65
CA SER A 160 -46.91 33.99 -4.57
C SER A 160 -45.92 33.58 -5.66
N LEU A 161 -44.82 34.32 -5.85
CA LEU A 161 -43.83 33.99 -6.89
C LEU A 161 -42.99 32.79 -6.45
N ALA A 162 -42.84 31.84 -7.37
CA ALA A 162 -41.95 30.71 -7.23
C ALA A 162 -40.48 31.13 -7.03
N GLY A 163 -39.77 30.42 -6.16
CA GLY A 163 -38.32 30.46 -6.08
C GLY A 163 -37.67 29.69 -7.23
N GLY A 164 -36.63 30.26 -7.85
CA GLY A 164 -35.80 29.53 -8.82
C GLY A 164 -34.92 28.47 -8.14
N GLY A 165 -34.63 27.37 -8.84
CA GLY A 165 -33.63 26.40 -8.37
C GLY A 165 -32.20 26.95 -8.46
N GLY A 166 -31.28 26.34 -7.72
CA GLY A 166 -29.84 26.69 -7.78
C GLY A 166 -29.21 26.32 -9.13
N THR A 167 -28.32 27.17 -9.66
CA THR A 167 -27.69 26.99 -11.00
C THR A 167 -26.24 27.48 -11.13
N GLY A 168 -25.64 28.00 -10.06
CA GLY A 168 -24.40 28.79 -10.10
C GLY A 168 -23.15 28.09 -9.54
N GLY A 169 -23.18 26.79 -9.30
CA GLY A 169 -22.10 26.02 -8.68
C GLY A 169 -20.84 25.87 -9.55
N VAL A 170 -19.70 25.62 -8.89
CA VAL A 170 -18.47 25.18 -9.55
C VAL A 170 -18.62 23.70 -9.89
N SER A 171 -18.34 23.32 -11.14
CA SER A 171 -18.58 21.97 -11.68
C SER A 171 -20.06 21.56 -11.71
N ALA A 172 -20.96 22.55 -11.84
CA ALA A 172 -22.40 22.38 -11.94
C ALA A 172 -22.80 21.31 -12.98
N ASP A 173 -23.49 20.27 -12.52
CA ASP A 173 -24.01 19.21 -13.38
C ASP A 173 -25.52 19.38 -13.59
N PHE A 174 -26.29 19.49 -12.51
CA PHE A 174 -27.75 19.51 -12.56
C PHE A 174 -28.36 20.55 -11.62
N ALA A 175 -29.17 21.43 -12.20
CA ALA A 175 -29.91 22.44 -11.46
C ALA A 175 -30.95 21.84 -10.50
N GLY A 176 -31.30 22.61 -9.46
CA GLY A 176 -32.50 22.33 -8.68
C GLY A 176 -33.77 22.68 -9.46
N GLY A 177 -34.89 22.08 -9.07
CA GLY A 177 -36.21 22.43 -9.60
C GLY A 177 -36.69 23.78 -9.09
N ALA A 178 -37.36 24.55 -9.93
CA ALA A 178 -38.07 25.74 -9.48
C ALA A 178 -39.28 25.36 -8.60
N GLY A 179 -39.64 26.21 -7.66
CA GLY A 179 -40.91 26.09 -6.95
C GLY A 179 -42.12 26.32 -7.86
N GLY A 180 -43.29 26.04 -7.31
CA GLY A 180 -44.60 26.33 -7.87
C GLY A 180 -45.00 27.78 -7.61
N VAL A 181 -45.77 28.35 -8.53
CA VAL A 181 -46.42 29.66 -8.35
C VAL A 181 -47.67 29.46 -7.49
N GLY A 182 -47.85 30.30 -6.49
CA GLY A 182 -49.09 30.40 -5.69
C GLY A 182 -50.05 31.45 -6.23
N SER A 183 -51.21 31.59 -5.62
CA SER A 183 -52.26 32.52 -6.05
C SER A 183 -52.05 33.97 -5.57
N ASN A 184 -52.55 34.91 -6.35
CA ASN A 184 -52.70 36.32 -5.96
C ASN A 184 -54.17 36.76 -5.89
N ALA A 185 -55.10 35.90 -6.32
CA ALA A 185 -56.45 36.29 -6.69
C ALA A 185 -57.47 36.22 -5.53
N GLY A 186 -57.05 35.83 -4.32
CA GLY A 186 -57.97 35.57 -3.20
C GLY A 186 -58.62 34.19 -3.26
N ASP A 187 -58.12 33.33 -4.16
CA ASP A 187 -58.40 31.89 -4.23
C ASP A 187 -57.21 31.14 -3.61
N ASP A 188 -57.49 30.09 -2.83
CA ASP A 188 -56.66 29.58 -1.73
C ASP A 188 -55.46 28.68 -2.11
N ALA A 189 -55.04 28.70 -3.38
CA ALA A 189 -54.03 27.79 -3.93
C ALA A 189 -52.58 28.25 -3.69
N SER A 190 -51.77 27.39 -3.04
CA SER A 190 -50.34 27.59 -2.85
C SER A 190 -49.48 26.70 -3.77
N GLY A 191 -48.26 27.15 -4.06
CA GLY A 191 -47.31 26.45 -4.93
C GLY A 191 -46.45 25.44 -4.18
N GLY A 192 -46.23 24.26 -4.75
CA GLY A 192 -45.33 23.25 -4.19
C GLY A 192 -43.85 23.64 -4.30
N GLY A 193 -42.98 23.14 -3.42
CA GLY A 193 -41.53 23.34 -3.49
C GLY A 193 -40.90 22.58 -4.66
N GLY A 194 -39.75 23.06 -5.16
CA GLY A 194 -38.96 22.36 -6.17
C GLY A 194 -38.06 21.29 -5.56
N GLY A 195 -37.85 20.17 -6.26
CA GLY A 195 -36.92 19.13 -5.83
C GLY A 195 -35.45 19.52 -6.04
N ALA A 196 -34.54 18.93 -5.28
CA ALA A 196 -33.10 19.11 -5.48
C ALA A 196 -32.64 18.52 -6.83
N GLY A 197 -31.52 19.01 -7.37
CA GLY A 197 -30.80 18.28 -8.42
C GLY A 197 -30.16 16.99 -7.87
N SER A 198 -29.85 16.03 -8.74
CA SER A 198 -29.23 14.76 -8.34
C SER A 198 -28.38 14.17 -9.49
N PRO A 199 -27.68 13.04 -9.28
CA PRO A 199 -26.97 12.33 -10.37
C PRO A 199 -27.90 11.88 -11.51
N ASN A 200 -29.20 11.81 -11.24
CA ASN A 200 -30.22 11.31 -12.14
C ASN A 200 -30.90 12.44 -12.95
N GLY A 201 -30.51 13.70 -12.76
CA GLY A 201 -30.98 14.83 -13.54
C GLY A 201 -31.34 16.06 -12.71
N ILE A 202 -31.91 17.05 -13.42
CA ILE A 202 -32.46 18.28 -12.83
C ILE A 202 -33.60 17.91 -11.86
N GLY A 203 -33.72 18.67 -10.77
CA GLY A 203 -34.83 18.53 -9.84
C GLY A 203 -36.18 18.89 -10.47
N GLY A 204 -37.22 18.13 -10.14
CA GLY A 204 -38.58 18.36 -10.58
C GLY A 204 -39.11 19.71 -10.10
N THR A 205 -39.84 20.42 -10.95
CA THR A 205 -40.49 21.67 -10.54
C THR A 205 -41.70 21.38 -9.65
N GLY A 206 -41.94 22.26 -8.67
CA GLY A 206 -43.16 22.23 -7.89
C GLY A 206 -44.40 22.51 -8.76
N GLY A 207 -45.53 21.91 -8.40
CA GLY A 207 -46.80 22.14 -9.06
C GLY A 207 -47.24 23.60 -8.95
N ARG A 208 -47.82 24.13 -10.03
CA ARG A 208 -48.37 25.49 -10.08
C ARG A 208 -49.86 25.46 -9.76
N ASN A 209 -50.35 26.57 -9.21
CA ASN A 209 -51.78 26.81 -9.09
C ASN A 209 -52.51 26.79 -10.44
N ASP A 210 -53.77 26.34 -10.45
CA ASP A 210 -54.68 26.54 -11.58
C ASP A 210 -55.12 28.02 -11.60
N THR A 211 -55.05 28.65 -12.77
CA THR A 211 -55.40 30.08 -12.95
C THR A 211 -56.84 30.28 -13.42
N ASP A 212 -57.54 29.21 -13.82
CA ASP A 212 -58.76 29.34 -14.61
C ASP A 212 -60.06 29.01 -13.85
N THR A 213 -59.99 28.52 -12.61
CA THR A 213 -61.20 28.14 -11.85
C THR A 213 -61.06 28.36 -10.33
N ALA A 214 -62.16 28.75 -9.68
CA ALA A 214 -62.27 29.05 -8.25
C ALA A 214 -62.22 27.78 -7.35
N GLY A 215 -61.21 26.94 -7.54
CA GLY A 215 -60.88 25.81 -6.68
C GLY A 215 -59.83 26.22 -5.64
N GLU A 216 -59.97 25.73 -4.41
CA GLU A 216 -59.19 26.14 -3.22
C GLU A 216 -57.91 25.29 -3.03
N GLU A 217 -57.46 24.58 -4.07
CA GLU A 217 -56.55 23.43 -3.88
C GLU A 217 -55.06 23.78 -3.96
N ALA A 218 -54.26 23.19 -3.06
CA ALA A 218 -52.82 23.40 -3.04
C ALA A 218 -52.09 22.40 -3.96
N SER A 219 -50.98 22.85 -4.53
CA SER A 219 -50.20 22.06 -5.49
C SER A 219 -49.19 21.12 -4.82
N GLY A 220 -48.91 19.97 -5.43
CA GLY A 220 -47.85 19.06 -4.98
C GLY A 220 -46.43 19.59 -5.24
N GLY A 221 -45.46 19.15 -4.43
CA GLY A 221 -44.04 19.44 -4.60
C GLY A 221 -43.40 18.66 -5.76
N GLY A 222 -42.24 19.09 -6.24
CA GLY A 222 -41.48 18.41 -7.29
C GLY A 222 -40.55 17.31 -6.74
N GLY A 223 -40.31 16.24 -7.49
CA GLY A 223 -39.37 15.18 -7.11
C GLY A 223 -37.88 15.57 -7.27
N ALA A 224 -36.97 14.84 -6.64
CA ALA A 224 -35.52 15.12 -6.60
C ALA A 224 -34.74 14.76 -7.87
N SER A 225 -35.38 14.14 -8.88
CA SER A 225 -34.68 13.72 -10.09
C SER A 225 -35.59 13.39 -11.26
N GLY A 226 -35.39 14.05 -12.40
CA GLY A 226 -35.79 13.56 -13.73
C GLY A 226 -37.28 13.68 -14.08
N ASP A 227 -37.51 14.40 -15.17
CA ASP A 227 -38.66 14.45 -16.09
C ASP A 227 -40.08 14.75 -15.55
N ASP A 228 -40.46 14.25 -14.38
CA ASP A 228 -41.80 14.45 -13.84
C ASP A 228 -41.82 15.64 -12.87
N SER A 229 -42.31 16.75 -13.41
CA SER A 229 -42.77 17.87 -12.60
C SER A 229 -43.88 17.39 -11.67
N GLY A 230 -44.02 17.96 -10.47
CA GLY A 230 -45.26 17.77 -9.71
C GLY A 230 -46.44 18.08 -10.63
N THR A 231 -47.41 17.16 -10.71
CA THR A 231 -48.51 17.34 -11.66
C THR A 231 -49.23 18.63 -11.30
N THR A 232 -49.39 19.54 -12.26
CA THR A 232 -50.42 20.58 -12.13
C THR A 232 -51.74 19.87 -11.94
N ASP A 233 -52.55 20.39 -11.03
CA ASP A 233 -53.90 19.90 -10.82
C ASP A 233 -54.62 19.82 -12.18
N ASN A 234 -55.07 18.62 -12.53
CA ASN A 234 -55.99 18.36 -13.63
C ASN A 234 -57.34 17.90 -13.06
N GLY A 235 -57.62 18.25 -11.80
CA GLY A 235 -58.90 18.08 -11.14
C GLY A 235 -59.97 18.64 -12.05
N ALA A 236 -60.69 17.72 -12.69
CA ALA A 236 -61.86 18.10 -13.45
C ALA A 236 -62.81 18.77 -12.46
N ASP A 237 -63.29 19.95 -12.82
CA ASP A 237 -64.34 20.75 -12.15
C ASP A 237 -65.27 19.85 -11.30
N GLY A 238 -65.00 19.75 -9.99
CA GLY A 238 -65.80 18.95 -9.04
C GLY A 238 -65.12 17.89 -8.15
N THR A 239 -63.79 17.70 -8.18
CA THR A 239 -63.09 16.94 -7.12
C THR A 239 -62.06 17.82 -6.42
N ALA A 240 -62.43 18.31 -5.24
CA ALA A 240 -61.57 19.02 -4.29
C ALA A 240 -60.55 18.02 -3.72
N ASP A 241 -59.46 17.77 -4.45
CA ASP A 241 -58.34 16.95 -3.98
C ASP A 241 -57.06 17.74 -4.29
N GLY A 242 -56.08 17.70 -3.40
CA GLY A 242 -54.81 18.42 -3.56
C GLY A 242 -53.97 17.82 -4.68
N GLY A 243 -53.03 18.61 -5.22
CA GLY A 243 -52.11 18.13 -6.26
C GLY A 243 -51.17 17.03 -5.73
N ALA A 244 -50.98 15.95 -6.48
CA ALA A 244 -49.98 14.94 -6.13
C ALA A 244 -48.54 15.49 -6.28
N GLY A 245 -47.64 15.02 -5.41
CA GLY A 245 -46.20 15.28 -5.54
C GLY A 245 -45.60 14.59 -6.76
N GLY A 246 -44.54 15.18 -7.32
CA GLY A 246 -43.79 14.60 -8.42
C GLY A 246 -42.96 13.41 -7.95
N ASP A 247 -42.86 12.39 -8.80
CA ASP A 247 -42.04 11.21 -8.53
C ASP A 247 -40.54 11.51 -8.69
N SER A 248 -39.73 10.63 -8.11
CA SER A 248 -38.28 10.55 -8.34
C SER A 248 -37.97 9.52 -9.42
N ASN A 249 -36.88 9.72 -10.15
CA ASN A 249 -36.48 8.85 -11.26
C ASN A 249 -36.37 7.38 -10.81
N GLY A 250 -37.17 6.52 -11.43
CA GLY A 250 -37.15 5.06 -11.24
C GLY A 250 -38.20 4.51 -10.26
N ASN A 251 -38.98 5.34 -9.56
CA ASN A 251 -40.08 4.89 -8.69
C ASN A 251 -41.35 5.73 -8.91
N SER A 252 -42.27 5.25 -9.76
CA SER A 252 -43.50 5.94 -10.21
C SER A 252 -44.60 6.13 -9.14
N ASN A 253 -44.23 6.03 -7.87
CA ASN A 253 -45.15 6.05 -6.72
C ASN A 253 -44.47 6.71 -5.50
N SER A 254 -43.43 7.51 -5.74
CA SER A 254 -42.64 8.11 -4.68
C SER A 254 -43.18 9.48 -4.26
N GLY A 255 -43.97 10.12 -5.13
CA GLY A 255 -44.74 11.32 -4.84
C GLY A 255 -45.84 11.09 -3.80
N GLY A 256 -45.98 12.04 -2.88
CA GLY A 256 -47.05 12.07 -1.90
C GLY A 256 -48.39 12.31 -2.58
N ALA A 257 -49.41 11.51 -2.23
CA ALA A 257 -50.78 11.77 -2.66
C ALA A 257 -51.27 13.13 -2.13
N GLY A 258 -52.08 13.82 -2.92
CA GLY A 258 -52.78 15.02 -2.47
C GLY A 258 -53.73 14.75 -1.31
N GLY A 259 -54.09 15.81 -0.59
CA GLY A 259 -55.20 15.79 0.36
C GLY A 259 -56.50 15.37 -0.34
N THR A 260 -57.40 14.73 0.41
CA THR A 260 -58.75 14.41 -0.07
C THR A 260 -59.75 14.68 1.06
N GLY A 261 -60.90 15.28 0.73
CA GLY A 261 -61.94 15.66 1.69
C GLY A 261 -61.47 16.54 2.86
N ASN A 262 -60.82 17.67 2.59
CA ASN A 262 -60.25 18.61 3.57
C ASN A 262 -59.04 18.06 4.33
N GLY A 263 -58.21 17.25 3.64
CA GLY A 263 -57.08 16.54 4.22
C GLY A 263 -55.72 17.20 3.99
N ASN A 264 -54.77 16.92 4.87
CA ASN A 264 -53.36 17.26 4.65
C ASN A 264 -52.80 16.48 3.46
N GLY A 265 -51.86 17.09 2.75
CA GLY A 265 -51.06 16.41 1.75
C GLY A 265 -50.22 15.29 2.38
N GLN A 266 -50.07 14.17 1.67
CA GLN A 266 -49.23 13.07 2.14
C GLN A 266 -47.75 13.35 1.87
N PRO A 267 -46.84 12.89 2.75
CA PRO A 267 -45.41 13.02 2.51
C PRO A 267 -44.98 12.20 1.29
N GLY A 268 -44.00 12.70 0.56
CA GLY A 268 -43.27 11.94 -0.44
C GLY A 268 -42.30 10.93 0.20
N THR A 269 -41.80 10.01 -0.61
CA THR A 269 -40.79 8.99 -0.25
C THR A 269 -39.70 8.97 -1.30
N ASP A 270 -38.50 8.46 -0.97
CA ASP A 270 -37.44 8.20 -1.94
C ASP A 270 -37.08 9.38 -2.87
N GLY A 271 -37.07 10.60 -2.32
CA GLY A 271 -36.84 11.83 -3.09
C GLY A 271 -38.06 12.38 -3.83
N GLY A 272 -39.23 11.74 -3.76
CA GLY A 272 -40.48 12.24 -4.33
C GLY A 272 -41.00 13.48 -3.60
N GLY A 273 -41.76 14.32 -4.29
CA GLY A 273 -42.37 15.53 -3.74
C GLY A 273 -43.52 15.22 -2.78
N GLY A 274 -43.81 16.12 -1.84
CA GLY A 274 -44.98 16.01 -0.98
C GLY A 274 -46.27 16.39 -1.70
N GLY A 275 -47.39 15.76 -1.37
CA GLY A 275 -48.70 16.13 -1.91
C GLY A 275 -49.17 17.49 -1.39
N GLY A 276 -49.95 18.22 -2.18
CA GLY A 276 -50.62 19.44 -1.76
C GLY A 276 -51.80 19.13 -0.82
N ALA A 277 -52.10 20.07 0.06
CA ALA A 277 -53.33 20.04 0.85
C ALA A 277 -54.58 20.23 -0.03
N ASP A 278 -55.71 19.73 0.47
CA ASP A 278 -57.06 19.91 -0.10
C ASP A 278 -57.94 20.68 0.89
N GLY A 279 -58.74 21.61 0.37
CA GLY A 279 -60.04 22.03 0.90
C GLY A 279 -60.14 22.54 2.35
N SER A 280 -60.65 23.76 2.51
CA SER A 280 -61.14 24.37 3.76
C SER A 280 -60.17 24.46 4.95
N ALA A 281 -59.54 25.62 5.14
CA ALA A 281 -59.05 26.12 6.42
C ALA A 281 -58.11 25.19 7.25
N GLY A 282 -56.80 25.37 7.05
CA GLY A 282 -55.75 25.04 8.02
C GLY A 282 -55.00 23.73 7.77
N GLN A 283 -55.07 23.18 6.56
CA GLN A 283 -54.37 21.96 6.16
C GLN A 283 -52.92 22.23 5.76
N ASP A 284 -52.06 21.28 6.13
CA ASP A 284 -50.64 21.33 5.83
C ASP A 284 -50.31 20.57 4.54
N GLY A 285 -49.35 21.09 3.79
CA GLY A 285 -48.73 20.38 2.68
C GLY A 285 -47.90 19.19 3.16
N GLY A 286 -47.82 18.15 2.33
CA GLY A 286 -46.98 16.99 2.60
C GLY A 286 -45.50 17.32 2.57
N LEU A 287 -44.70 16.66 3.42
CA LEU A 287 -43.25 16.81 3.39
C LEU A 287 -42.65 16.22 2.10
N GLY A 288 -41.56 16.80 1.62
CA GLY A 288 -40.75 16.18 0.57
C GLY A 288 -40.06 14.91 1.08
N GLY A 289 -39.96 13.91 0.21
CA GLY A 289 -39.29 12.64 0.51
C GLY A 289 -37.77 12.77 0.56
N ASP A 290 -37.14 11.98 1.43
CA ASP A 290 -35.69 11.84 1.50
C ASP A 290 -35.16 10.98 0.35
N GLY A 291 -34.16 11.45 -0.39
CA GLY A 291 -33.49 10.66 -1.42
C GLY A 291 -32.68 9.51 -0.84
N GLN A 292 -32.42 8.51 -1.68
CA GLN A 292 -31.70 7.28 -1.31
C GLN A 292 -30.53 6.94 -2.23
N GLU A 293 -29.97 7.91 -2.96
CA GLU A 293 -28.95 7.66 -3.99
C GLU A 293 -27.63 7.12 -3.41
N TRP A 294 -27.30 7.42 -2.14
CA TRP A 294 -26.04 7.01 -1.53
C TRP A 294 -26.22 6.28 -0.20
N THR A 295 -25.43 5.22 -0.02
CA THR A 295 -25.25 4.53 1.26
C THR A 295 -23.82 4.74 1.74
N ALA A 296 -23.65 5.45 2.87
CA ALA A 296 -22.35 5.60 3.52
C ALA A 296 -21.80 4.25 3.95
N THR A 297 -20.47 4.13 4.11
CA THR A 297 -19.83 2.93 4.66
C THR A 297 -20.34 2.60 6.07
N SER A 298 -20.81 3.61 6.80
CA SER A 298 -21.52 3.44 8.09
C SER A 298 -22.92 2.80 8.00
N GLY A 299 -23.43 2.53 6.80
CA GLY A 299 -24.77 2.00 6.53
C GLY A 299 -25.88 3.06 6.46
N ARG A 300 -25.57 4.34 6.70
CA ARG A 300 -26.56 5.44 6.60
C ARG A 300 -26.90 5.72 5.13
N VAL A 301 -28.18 5.88 4.82
CA VAL A 301 -28.66 6.23 3.48
C VAL A 301 -29.03 7.71 3.45
N ARG A 302 -28.63 8.42 2.39
CA ARG A 302 -28.98 9.84 2.15
C ARG A 302 -29.04 10.11 0.65
N GLY A 303 -29.66 11.22 0.31
CA GLY A 303 -29.90 11.55 -1.07
C GLY A 303 -30.50 12.93 -1.30
N ALA A 304 -30.71 13.25 -2.56
CA ALA A 304 -31.38 14.47 -3.00
C ALA A 304 -32.85 14.44 -2.56
N GLY A 305 -33.34 15.54 -1.99
CA GLY A 305 -34.68 15.63 -1.41
C GLY A 305 -35.72 16.16 -2.39
N GLY A 306 -36.94 15.64 -2.28
CA GLY A 306 -38.11 16.19 -2.98
C GLY A 306 -38.55 17.53 -2.38
N GLY A 307 -39.29 18.32 -3.14
CA GLY A 307 -39.92 19.55 -2.65
C GLY A 307 -41.15 19.24 -1.79
N GLY A 308 -41.44 20.10 -0.81
CA GLY A 308 -42.66 19.99 -0.01
C GLY A 308 -43.92 20.41 -0.78
N GLY A 309 -45.07 19.84 -0.43
CA GLY A 309 -46.36 20.24 -1.00
C GLY A 309 -46.83 21.59 -0.49
N GLY A 310 -47.69 22.26 -1.24
CA GLY A 310 -48.35 23.50 -0.82
C GLY A 310 -49.34 23.25 0.33
N GLY A 311 -49.40 24.19 1.28
CA GLY A 311 -50.41 24.23 2.34
C GLY A 311 -51.57 25.19 2.01
N GLU A 312 -52.67 25.07 2.73
CA GLU A 312 -53.89 25.84 2.47
C GLU A 312 -53.86 27.28 3.05
N ASP A 313 -54.67 28.13 2.42
CA ASP A 313 -54.93 29.54 2.68
C ASP A 313 -55.51 29.93 4.07
N THR A 314 -56.81 29.65 4.22
CA THR A 314 -57.77 30.49 4.94
C THR A 314 -57.66 30.46 6.46
N THR A 315 -56.92 29.51 7.07
CA THR A 315 -56.68 29.53 8.54
C THR A 315 -55.28 29.12 9.00
N GLY A 316 -54.26 29.21 8.14
CA GLY A 316 -52.87 29.05 8.56
C GLY A 316 -52.23 27.71 8.18
N GLY A 317 -52.64 27.12 7.05
CA GLY A 317 -51.96 25.96 6.49
C GLY A 317 -50.47 26.21 6.26
N VAL A 318 -49.66 25.24 6.68
CA VAL A 318 -48.20 25.30 6.56
C VAL A 318 -47.79 24.53 5.31
N GLY A 319 -46.99 25.15 4.45
CA GLY A 319 -46.35 24.42 3.34
C GLY A 319 -45.44 23.33 3.88
N GLY A 320 -45.38 22.18 3.19
CA GLY A 320 -44.51 21.09 3.59
C GLY A 320 -43.03 21.47 3.52
N ASP A 321 -42.22 20.96 4.44
CA ASP A 321 -40.77 21.13 4.35
C ASP A 321 -40.19 20.30 3.19
N GLY A 322 -39.09 20.76 2.62
CA GLY A 322 -38.32 19.99 1.64
C GLY A 322 -37.65 18.74 2.25
N GLY A 323 -37.48 17.71 1.43
CA GLY A 323 -36.78 16.47 1.79
C GLY A 323 -35.29 16.68 2.07
N SER A 324 -34.70 15.80 2.86
CA SER A 324 -33.45 15.96 3.65
C SER A 324 -32.24 16.67 3.03
N ALA A 325 -32.02 16.66 1.71
CA ALA A 325 -30.96 17.44 1.07
C ALA A 325 -31.46 18.25 -0.13
N GLY A 326 -31.42 19.56 -0.04
CA GLY A 326 -31.70 20.47 -1.17
C GLY A 326 -33.17 20.61 -1.60
N GLY A 327 -34.13 19.86 -1.04
CA GLY A 327 -35.55 20.05 -1.36
C GLY A 327 -36.06 21.44 -0.95
N GLY A 328 -36.79 22.11 -1.83
CA GLY A 328 -37.44 23.39 -1.55
C GLY A 328 -38.70 23.22 -0.69
N GLY A 329 -38.99 24.20 0.17
CA GLY A 329 -40.22 24.21 0.98
C GLY A 329 -41.45 24.60 0.16
N GLY A 330 -42.61 24.00 0.46
CA GLY A 330 -43.89 24.37 -0.13
C GLY A 330 -44.37 25.75 0.31
N GLY A 331 -45.16 26.42 -0.50
CA GLY A 331 -45.83 27.68 -0.14
C GLY A 331 -47.06 27.45 0.73
N GLY A 332 -47.56 28.51 1.36
CA GLY A 332 -48.79 28.47 2.17
C GLY A 332 -49.03 29.80 2.88
N ALA A 333 -49.98 29.83 3.81
CA ALA A 333 -50.12 30.94 4.76
C ALA A 333 -48.83 31.10 5.58
N THR A 334 -48.22 29.97 5.96
CA THR A 334 -46.83 29.88 6.40
C THR A 334 -46.07 28.98 5.44
N GLY A 335 -44.95 29.44 4.90
CA GLY A 335 -44.15 28.62 3.98
C GLY A 335 -43.41 27.51 4.72
N GLY A 336 -43.19 26.39 4.05
CA GLY A 336 -42.34 25.31 4.53
C GLY A 336 -40.86 25.70 4.53
N ALA A 337 -40.07 25.04 5.36
CA ALA A 337 -38.62 25.17 5.37
C ALA A 337 -37.99 24.49 4.14
N GLY A 338 -36.92 25.10 3.62
CA GLY A 338 -36.07 24.45 2.64
C GLY A 338 -35.04 23.57 3.32
N ALA A 339 -34.70 22.45 2.71
CA ALA A 339 -33.79 21.48 3.30
C ALA A 339 -32.34 21.98 3.35
N LYS A 340 -31.56 21.37 4.24
CA LYS A 340 -30.10 21.56 4.32
C LYS A 340 -29.40 21.02 3.07
N GLY A 341 -28.12 21.36 2.90
CA GLY A 341 -27.27 20.75 1.88
C GLY A 341 -26.65 19.42 2.32
N LEU A 342 -25.84 18.83 1.45
CA LEU A 342 -25.12 17.58 1.70
C LEU A 342 -23.82 17.55 0.90
N ILE A 343 -22.75 17.03 1.50
CA ILE A 343 -21.53 16.64 0.76
C ILE A 343 -21.37 15.13 0.85
N ILE A 344 -21.12 14.49 -0.28
CA ILE A 344 -20.81 13.06 -0.37
C ILE A 344 -19.40 12.90 -0.92
N ILE A 345 -18.59 12.10 -0.25
CA ILE A 345 -17.23 11.76 -0.68
C ILE A 345 -17.18 10.25 -0.85
N THR A 346 -16.93 9.79 -2.06
CA THR A 346 -16.70 8.38 -2.38
C THR A 346 -15.26 8.24 -2.87
N TYR A 347 -14.49 7.30 -2.34
CA TYR A 347 -13.16 6.99 -2.86
C TYR A 347 -12.82 5.51 -2.70
N THR A 348 -11.99 4.97 -3.58
CA THR A 348 -11.41 3.63 -3.39
C THR A 348 -10.16 3.77 -2.52
N PRO A 349 -10.08 3.19 -1.31
CA PRO A 349 -8.89 3.30 -0.48
C PRO A 349 -7.64 2.73 -1.17
N ASN A 350 -6.50 3.39 -0.99
CA ASN A 350 -5.20 2.89 -1.40
C ASN A 350 -4.71 1.84 -0.40
N ALA A 351 -4.32 0.64 -0.85
CA ALA A 351 -3.79 -0.38 0.04
C ALA A 351 -2.39 0.01 0.51
N VAL A 352 -2.05 -0.35 1.75
CA VAL A 352 -0.67 -0.26 2.24
C VAL A 352 0.15 -1.34 1.52
N PRO A 353 1.32 -1.03 0.95
CA PRO A 353 2.18 -2.04 0.36
C PRO A 353 2.58 -3.09 1.40
N THR A 354 2.92 -4.28 0.94
CA THR A 354 3.38 -5.38 1.80
C THR A 354 4.83 -5.67 1.49
N ILE A 355 5.65 -5.78 2.55
CA ILE A 355 7.04 -6.19 2.45
C ILE A 355 7.32 -7.26 3.50
N THR A 356 8.08 -8.28 3.13
CA THR A 356 8.58 -9.29 4.05
C THR A 356 10.03 -9.60 3.72
N VAL A 357 10.91 -9.52 4.71
CA VAL A 357 12.34 -9.85 4.57
C VAL A 357 12.53 -11.31 5.01
N ASN A 358 12.60 -12.20 4.04
CA ASN A 358 12.63 -13.64 4.27
C ASN A 358 14.01 -14.12 4.75
N ASP A 359 15.10 -13.61 4.16
CA ASP A 359 16.48 -13.92 4.57
C ASP A 359 17.26 -12.63 4.89
N PRO A 360 18.02 -12.59 6.00
CA PRO A 360 18.39 -13.72 6.88
C PRO A 360 17.26 -14.25 7.78
N ASP A 361 17.13 -15.58 7.87
CA ASP A 361 16.20 -16.30 8.74
C ASP A 361 16.84 -16.77 10.07
N GLY A 362 18.16 -16.57 10.20
CA GLY A 362 18.99 -16.97 11.33
C GLY A 362 19.59 -18.37 11.19
N VAL A 363 19.39 -19.05 10.06
CA VAL A 363 19.87 -20.39 9.78
C VAL A 363 20.89 -20.35 8.65
N SER A 364 22.14 -20.69 8.97
CA SER A 364 23.26 -20.67 8.00
C SER A 364 23.59 -19.27 7.44
N ASP A 365 23.19 -18.20 8.12
CA ASP A 365 23.46 -16.82 7.72
C ASP A 365 24.82 -16.33 8.21
N THR A 366 25.89 -16.94 7.70
CA THR A 366 27.26 -16.49 7.95
C THR A 366 27.93 -16.06 6.65
N VAL A 367 28.58 -14.89 6.66
CA VAL A 367 29.33 -14.36 5.52
C VAL A 367 30.66 -13.80 6.02
N THR A 368 31.74 -13.92 5.24
CA THR A 368 33.03 -13.32 5.59
C THR A 368 33.05 -11.87 5.12
N ALA A 369 33.55 -10.95 5.94
CA ALA A 369 33.67 -9.53 5.56
C ALA A 369 34.42 -9.38 4.22
N GLY A 370 33.80 -8.69 3.27
CA GLY A 370 34.28 -8.55 1.89
C GLY A 370 33.57 -9.44 0.87
N ASP A 371 32.90 -10.51 1.31
CA ASP A 371 32.09 -11.36 0.45
C ASP A 371 30.68 -10.80 0.26
N ASN A 372 29.95 -11.40 -0.69
CA ASN A 372 28.57 -11.06 -0.97
C ASN A 372 27.61 -11.97 -0.18
N TYR A 373 26.57 -11.38 0.37
CA TYR A 373 25.41 -12.06 0.97
C TYR A 373 24.16 -11.79 0.12
N THR A 374 23.25 -12.76 0.05
CA THR A 374 21.99 -12.62 -0.72
C THR A 374 20.85 -12.36 0.25
N VAL A 375 20.13 -11.26 0.05
CA VAL A 375 18.89 -10.94 0.78
C VAL A 375 17.72 -11.46 -0.03
N ASN A 376 16.79 -12.15 0.62
CA ASN A 376 15.54 -12.61 0.02
C ASN A 376 14.35 -11.83 0.58
N TYR A 377 13.40 -11.45 -0.27
CA TYR A 377 12.22 -10.71 0.14
C TYR A 377 10.99 -11.02 -0.71
N ASP A 378 9.83 -10.74 -0.14
CA ASP A 378 8.55 -10.61 -0.84
C ASP A 378 8.13 -9.13 -0.80
N LEU A 379 7.69 -8.60 -1.95
CA LEU A 379 7.17 -7.25 -2.08
C LEU A 379 5.95 -7.28 -2.98
N ALA A 380 4.83 -6.75 -2.50
CA ALA A 380 3.61 -6.67 -3.28
C ALA A 380 2.77 -5.47 -2.87
N ASP A 381 2.12 -4.88 -3.86
CA ASP A 381 1.10 -3.85 -3.73
C ASP A 381 -0.05 -4.23 -4.68
N THR A 382 -1.30 -3.95 -4.29
CA THR A 382 -2.47 -4.40 -5.04
C THR A 382 -2.95 -3.40 -6.09
N ASP A 383 -2.50 -2.15 -5.98
CA ASP A 383 -3.08 -0.99 -6.65
C ASP A 383 -2.01 -0.02 -7.17
N ASN A 384 -0.78 -0.12 -6.68
CA ASN A 384 0.37 0.62 -7.18
C ASN A 384 1.49 -0.32 -7.63
N THR A 385 2.49 0.25 -8.30
CA THR A 385 3.79 -0.42 -8.51
C THR A 385 4.80 0.25 -7.61
N VAL A 386 5.34 -0.48 -6.64
CA VAL A 386 6.25 0.02 -5.62
C VAL A 386 7.66 -0.55 -5.78
N THR A 387 8.60 0.06 -5.07
CA THR A 387 9.95 -0.50 -4.88
C THR A 387 10.33 -0.48 -3.41
N ALA A 388 11.28 -1.33 -3.03
CA ALA A 388 11.81 -1.42 -1.68
C ALA A 388 13.29 -1.04 -1.62
N ASN A 389 13.69 -0.43 -0.50
CA ASN A 389 15.07 -0.19 -0.13
C ASN A 389 15.41 -1.05 1.09
N PHE A 390 16.60 -1.67 1.08
CA PHE A 390 17.05 -2.50 2.20
C PHE A 390 18.27 -1.87 2.90
N ALA A 391 18.33 -2.03 4.21
CA ALA A 391 19.42 -1.57 5.06
C ALA A 391 19.78 -2.64 6.10
N TYR A 392 21.05 -2.64 6.53
CA TYR A 392 21.50 -3.50 7.63
C TYR A 392 21.57 -2.72 8.94
N ASP A 393 21.23 -3.38 10.03
CA ASP A 393 21.02 -2.77 11.34
C ASP A 393 21.63 -3.64 12.45
N ALA A 394 22.10 -3.03 13.54
CA ALA A 394 22.63 -3.75 14.69
C ALA A 394 21.53 -4.28 15.62
N ASP A 395 20.31 -3.73 15.51
CA ASP A 395 19.15 -4.19 16.26
C ASP A 395 17.87 -4.26 15.40
N THR A 396 16.70 -4.36 16.05
CA THR A 396 15.37 -4.56 15.41
C THR A 396 14.43 -3.40 15.71
N SER A 397 14.98 -2.22 15.97
CA SER A 397 14.21 -1.06 16.40
C SER A 397 14.56 0.20 15.62
N GLY A 398 13.57 1.05 15.40
CA GLY A 398 13.79 2.37 14.81
C GLY A 398 13.96 2.41 13.30
N TYR A 399 14.30 1.29 12.64
CA TYR A 399 14.56 1.23 11.19
C TYR A 399 15.62 2.27 10.78
N ASP A 400 16.68 2.42 11.58
CA ASP A 400 17.71 3.46 11.46
C ASP A 400 19.08 2.93 11.00
N GLY A 401 19.07 1.73 10.41
CA GLY A 401 20.23 1.06 9.83
C GLY A 401 20.89 1.75 8.61
N THR A 402 21.93 1.12 8.09
CA THR A 402 22.72 1.62 6.95
C THR A 402 22.28 0.99 5.64
N LEU A 403 21.95 1.81 4.64
CA LEU A 403 21.51 1.37 3.31
C LEU A 403 22.48 0.39 2.64
N ILE A 404 21.93 -0.67 2.07
CA ILE A 404 22.64 -1.66 1.27
C ILE A 404 22.61 -1.20 -0.18
N ALA A 405 23.73 -0.66 -0.69
CA ALA A 405 23.81 -0.10 -2.04
C ALA A 405 23.37 -1.08 -3.16
N GLY A 406 23.58 -2.38 -2.96
CA GLY A 406 23.15 -3.44 -3.89
C GLY A 406 21.70 -3.91 -3.71
N CYS A 407 20.90 -3.22 -2.91
CA CYS A 407 19.52 -3.55 -2.56
C CYS A 407 18.65 -2.29 -2.44
N ILE A 408 18.81 -1.34 -3.35
CA ILE A 408 17.94 -0.16 -3.48
C ILE A 408 16.99 -0.31 -4.67
N GLU A 409 15.82 0.33 -4.58
CA GLU A 409 14.78 0.39 -5.62
C GLU A 409 14.45 -0.99 -6.21
N ARG A 410 14.25 -1.96 -5.33
CA ARG A 410 13.98 -3.35 -5.68
C ARG A 410 12.49 -3.54 -5.95
N GLY A 411 12.15 -4.04 -7.15
CA GLY A 411 10.76 -4.15 -7.60
C GLY A 411 10.00 -5.31 -6.97
N GLU A 412 8.68 -5.26 -7.12
CA GLU A 412 7.74 -6.27 -6.63
C GLU A 412 8.03 -7.68 -7.12
N GLY A 413 7.64 -8.66 -6.30
CA GLY A 413 7.71 -10.06 -6.62
C GLY A 413 7.71 -10.92 -5.36
N THR A 414 7.57 -12.22 -5.57
CA THR A 414 7.73 -13.22 -4.52
C THR A 414 9.08 -13.89 -4.63
N ASN A 415 9.73 -14.16 -3.51
CA ASN A 415 11.02 -14.81 -3.38
C ASN A 415 12.10 -14.10 -4.24
N MET A 416 12.09 -12.78 -4.17
CA MET A 416 12.99 -11.91 -4.91
C MET A 416 14.32 -11.79 -4.18
N ASN A 417 15.41 -11.63 -4.94
CA ASN A 417 16.76 -11.56 -4.39
C ASN A 417 17.43 -10.23 -4.71
N CYS A 418 18.24 -9.75 -3.78
CA CYS A 418 19.25 -8.74 -4.02
C CYS A 418 20.57 -9.10 -3.33
N THR A 419 21.67 -8.44 -3.73
CA THR A 419 23.02 -8.82 -3.29
C THR A 419 23.62 -7.70 -2.45
N TRP A 420 23.98 -8.02 -1.21
CA TRP A 420 24.71 -7.16 -0.30
C TRP A 420 26.21 -7.49 -0.34
N SER A 421 27.05 -6.54 -0.75
CA SER A 421 28.50 -6.65 -0.53
C SER A 421 28.85 -6.21 0.87
N THR A 422 29.48 -7.09 1.65
CA THR A 422 29.93 -6.79 3.03
C THR A 422 31.28 -6.09 3.06
N THR A 423 31.77 -5.58 1.93
CA THR A 423 33.02 -4.83 1.85
C THR A 423 32.95 -3.58 2.72
N GLY A 424 33.85 -3.48 3.71
CA GLY A 424 33.89 -2.36 4.64
C GLY A 424 32.89 -2.45 5.80
N VAL A 425 32.09 -3.50 5.86
CA VAL A 425 31.22 -3.80 7.02
C VAL A 425 32.09 -4.39 8.12
N SER A 426 31.93 -3.89 9.35
CA SER A 426 32.67 -4.44 10.49
C SER A 426 32.19 -5.85 10.83
N PRO A 427 33.06 -6.74 11.33
CA PRO A 427 32.60 -8.02 11.83
C PRO A 427 31.62 -7.85 12.97
N GLY A 428 30.54 -8.62 12.97
CA GLY A 428 29.43 -8.46 13.88
C GLY A 428 28.19 -9.22 13.41
N THR A 429 27.08 -8.98 14.09
CA THR A 429 25.81 -9.60 13.74
C THR A 429 24.79 -8.51 13.46
N TYR A 430 24.04 -8.68 12.36
CA TYR A 430 23.17 -7.64 11.82
C TYR A 430 21.81 -8.22 11.44
N TYR A 431 20.76 -7.40 11.55
CA TYR A 431 19.47 -7.62 10.92
C TYR A 431 19.42 -6.88 9.58
N ILE A 432 18.52 -7.29 8.70
CA ILE A 432 18.21 -6.54 7.48
C ILE A 432 16.77 -6.08 7.58
N HIS A 433 16.50 -4.81 7.30
CA HIS A 433 15.12 -4.35 7.13
C HIS A 433 14.89 -3.83 5.73
N GLY A 434 13.66 -3.97 5.27
CA GLY A 434 13.16 -3.37 4.05
C GLY A 434 12.16 -2.28 4.36
N THR A 435 12.19 -1.19 3.60
CA THR A 435 11.17 -0.14 3.61
C THR A 435 10.59 0.05 2.22
N THR A 436 9.28 0.24 2.12
CA THR A 436 8.58 0.49 0.86
C THR A 436 7.41 1.44 1.05
N THR A 437 7.18 2.28 0.06
CA THR A 437 6.08 3.24 0.03
C THR A 437 5.58 3.39 -1.41
N ASP A 438 4.27 3.55 -1.53
CA ASP A 438 3.55 3.96 -2.74
C ASP A 438 3.45 5.50 -2.86
N GLY A 439 3.92 6.24 -1.85
CA GLY A 439 3.80 7.69 -1.72
C GLY A 439 2.39 8.17 -1.33
N ILE A 440 1.48 7.26 -1.03
CA ILE A 440 0.05 7.52 -0.77
C ILE A 440 -0.33 6.99 0.60
N ALA A 441 -0.31 5.67 0.78
CA ALA A 441 -0.60 5.01 2.04
C ALA A 441 0.60 5.06 2.99
N LEU A 442 0.42 4.52 4.20
CA LEU A 442 1.51 4.44 5.18
C LEU A 442 2.68 3.61 4.63
N GLU A 443 3.90 4.02 4.95
CA GLU A 443 5.11 3.25 4.62
C GLU A 443 5.06 1.87 5.30
N ALA A 444 5.36 0.83 4.55
CA ALA A 444 5.49 -0.52 5.07
C ALA A 444 6.96 -0.85 5.32
N GLN A 445 7.20 -1.51 6.45
CA GLN A 445 8.54 -1.82 6.92
C GLN A 445 8.54 -3.21 7.54
N ASP A 446 9.61 -3.96 7.32
CA ASP A 446 9.80 -5.28 7.94
C ASP A 446 11.27 -5.55 8.24
N TYR A 447 11.54 -6.19 9.37
CA TYR A 447 12.86 -6.70 9.73
C TYR A 447 12.93 -8.19 9.39
N SER A 448 14.11 -8.63 8.97
CA SER A 448 14.43 -10.04 8.77
C SER A 448 14.17 -10.84 10.04
N THR A 449 13.63 -12.05 9.87
CA THR A 449 13.26 -12.91 11.01
C THR A 449 14.46 -13.38 11.82
N GLY A 450 15.64 -13.44 11.20
CA GLY A 450 16.90 -13.71 11.87
C GLY A 450 18.00 -12.73 11.50
N GLN A 451 19.22 -13.10 11.88
CA GLN A 451 20.41 -12.26 11.77
C GLN A 451 21.45 -12.89 10.86
N VAL A 452 22.19 -12.05 10.16
CA VAL A 452 23.41 -12.41 9.44
C VAL A 452 24.64 -12.10 10.29
N THR A 453 25.54 -13.07 10.44
CA THR A 453 26.83 -12.91 11.12
C THR A 453 27.93 -12.67 10.10
N VAL A 454 28.48 -11.46 10.11
CA VAL A 454 29.65 -11.06 9.33
C VAL A 454 30.91 -11.42 10.11
N LEU A 455 31.64 -12.43 9.63
CA LEU A 455 32.90 -12.88 10.21
C LEU A 455 34.05 -11.97 9.78
N SER A 456 35.08 -11.86 10.62
CA SER A 456 36.33 -11.24 10.20
C SER A 456 36.91 -11.98 9.00
N ALA A 457 37.35 -11.23 7.98
CA ALA A 457 38.14 -11.79 6.90
C ALA A 457 39.31 -12.60 7.49
N ALA A 458 39.34 -13.90 7.22
CA ALA A 458 40.44 -14.75 7.64
C ALA A 458 41.69 -14.38 6.84
N SER A 459 42.41 -13.35 7.30
CA SER A 459 43.84 -13.27 7.05
C SER A 459 44.45 -14.43 7.82
N GLY A 460 44.99 -15.43 7.11
CA GLY A 460 45.62 -16.59 7.75
C GLY A 460 46.70 -16.14 8.72
N ALA A 461 46.36 -16.10 10.01
CA ALA A 461 47.29 -15.87 11.09
C ALA A 461 47.87 -17.23 11.48
N PHE A 462 49.12 -17.46 11.09
CA PHE A 462 49.90 -18.60 11.56
C PHE A 462 50.67 -18.16 12.81
N ASP A 463 50.20 -18.58 13.99
CA ASP A 463 50.85 -18.28 15.26
C ASP A 463 51.97 -19.29 15.55
N VAL A 464 53.20 -18.80 15.65
CA VAL A 464 54.38 -19.56 16.09
C VAL A 464 54.81 -19.06 17.48
N TYR A 465 54.74 -19.94 18.48
CA TYR A 465 55.02 -19.62 19.88
C TYR A 465 56.28 -20.35 20.37
N ALA A 466 57.34 -19.62 20.73
CA ALA A 466 58.55 -20.18 21.33
C ALA A 466 58.61 -19.96 22.85
N SER A 467 58.21 -20.97 23.64
CA SER A 467 58.21 -20.91 25.12
C SER A 467 59.38 -21.64 25.79
N SER A 468 60.29 -22.27 25.03
CA SER A 468 61.52 -22.89 25.56
C SER A 468 62.59 -23.11 24.48
N SER A 469 63.82 -23.47 24.87
CA SER A 469 64.99 -23.66 23.99
C SER A 469 64.94 -24.92 23.09
N ALA A 470 63.76 -25.40 22.73
CA ALA A 470 63.56 -26.56 21.87
C ALA A 470 62.96 -26.11 20.52
N SER A 471 63.47 -26.69 19.42
CA SER A 471 62.95 -26.44 18.08
C SER A 471 61.49 -26.89 17.97
N PHE A 472 60.60 -26.00 17.54
CA PHE A 472 59.19 -26.33 17.25
C PHE A 472 59.02 -26.57 15.76
N ASN A 473 58.31 -27.64 15.39
CA ASN A 473 57.88 -27.90 14.02
C ASN A 473 56.36 -27.73 13.95
N SER A 474 55.90 -26.78 13.14
CA SER A 474 54.48 -26.66 12.78
C SER A 474 54.35 -26.79 11.27
N ALA A 475 53.56 -27.76 10.82
CA ALA A 475 53.37 -28.08 9.42
C ALA A 475 52.15 -27.33 8.88
N LEU A 476 52.35 -26.48 7.87
CA LEU A 476 51.27 -25.87 7.12
C LEU A 476 51.15 -26.61 5.77
N PRO A 477 50.05 -27.30 5.48
CA PRO A 477 49.80 -27.80 4.14
C PRO A 477 49.50 -26.61 3.22
N VAL A 478 50.34 -26.39 2.20
CA VAL A 478 50.09 -25.38 1.16
C VAL A 478 49.60 -26.11 -0.09
N ILE A 479 48.38 -25.76 -0.52
CA ILE A 479 47.74 -26.36 -1.69
C ILE A 479 47.99 -25.46 -2.89
N PHE A 480 48.65 -26.02 -3.92
CA PHE A 480 48.79 -25.37 -5.21
C PHE A 480 47.85 -26.02 -6.22
N THR A 481 47.01 -25.20 -6.85
CA THR A 481 45.98 -25.64 -7.80
C THR A 481 46.46 -25.64 -9.26
N ALA A 482 47.70 -25.24 -9.53
CA ALA A 482 48.28 -25.19 -10.87
C ALA A 482 49.77 -25.57 -10.88
N GLN A 483 50.23 -26.18 -11.99
CA GLN A 483 51.62 -26.61 -12.18
C GLN A 483 52.62 -25.46 -12.04
N THR A 484 52.28 -24.27 -12.50
CA THR A 484 53.03 -23.04 -12.20
C THR A 484 52.09 -22.12 -11.45
N SER A 485 52.45 -21.77 -10.22
CA SER A 485 51.62 -20.90 -9.40
C SER A 485 52.49 -19.92 -8.64
N THR A 486 51.97 -18.70 -8.53
CA THR A 486 52.53 -17.65 -7.71
C THR A 486 51.50 -17.30 -6.66
N MET A 487 51.83 -17.54 -5.39
CA MET A 487 51.08 -17.01 -4.27
C MET A 487 51.66 -15.63 -3.95
N THR A 488 50.90 -14.59 -4.26
CA THR A 488 51.33 -13.19 -4.14
C THR A 488 51.41 -12.71 -2.69
N SER A 489 50.68 -13.34 -1.78
CA SER A 489 50.78 -13.17 -0.33
C SER A 489 50.40 -14.48 0.36
N VAL A 490 51.22 -14.94 1.30
CA VAL A 490 50.93 -16.11 2.17
C VAL A 490 50.12 -15.74 3.42
N GLY A 491 49.64 -14.49 3.53
CA GLY A 491 49.03 -13.97 4.74
C GLY A 491 50.05 -13.42 5.75
N GLY A 492 49.69 -13.46 7.04
CA GLY A 492 50.52 -12.94 8.12
C GLY A 492 51.04 -14.06 9.03
N MET A 493 52.35 -14.16 9.19
CA MET A 493 52.96 -15.07 10.15
C MET A 493 53.31 -14.31 11.42
N LYS A 494 52.74 -14.73 12.55
CA LYS A 494 53.04 -14.17 13.86
C LYS A 494 54.11 -15.02 14.54
N ILE A 495 55.19 -14.36 14.99
CA ILE A 495 56.27 -14.97 15.75
C ILE A 495 56.26 -14.37 17.15
N ILE A 496 56.13 -15.20 18.18
CA ILE A 496 56.23 -14.78 19.58
C ILE A 496 57.47 -15.43 20.19
N ASP A 497 58.43 -14.61 20.63
CA ASP A 497 59.57 -15.03 21.43
C ASP A 497 59.51 -14.36 22.81
N ASP A 498 59.34 -15.19 23.85
CA ASP A 498 59.29 -14.76 25.26
C ASP A 498 60.52 -15.23 26.07
N ARG A 499 61.54 -15.79 25.42
CA ARG A 499 62.68 -16.48 26.07
C ARG A 499 63.69 -15.53 26.75
N GLY A 500 63.47 -14.22 26.73
CA GLY A 500 64.31 -13.22 27.41
C GLY A 500 65.53 -12.75 26.60
N THR A 501 66.60 -12.30 27.27
CA THR A 501 67.70 -11.51 26.65
C THR A 501 68.83 -12.33 26.00
N SER A 502 68.73 -13.66 25.93
CA SER A 502 69.91 -14.52 25.71
C SER A 502 69.94 -15.38 24.45
N ALA A 503 68.88 -15.44 23.63
CA ALA A 503 68.90 -16.27 22.42
C ALA A 503 68.34 -15.49 21.23
N GLY A 504 69.11 -15.40 20.15
CA GLY A 504 68.55 -15.09 18.83
C GLY A 504 67.64 -16.22 18.36
N TRP A 505 66.99 -16.03 17.21
CA TRP A 505 66.19 -17.08 16.58
C TRP A 505 66.22 -16.99 15.07
N THR A 506 65.95 -18.11 14.41
CA THR A 506 65.67 -18.11 12.97
C THR A 506 64.37 -18.85 12.70
N LEU A 507 63.44 -18.18 12.02
CA LEU A 507 62.26 -18.81 11.44
C LEU A 507 62.64 -19.38 10.09
N ASN A 508 62.61 -20.70 9.98
CA ASN A 508 63.03 -21.45 8.81
C ASN A 508 61.82 -22.08 8.12
N LEU A 509 61.88 -22.17 6.80
CA LEU A 509 60.98 -22.93 5.95
C LEU A 509 61.68 -24.23 5.52
N THR A 510 61.05 -25.38 5.74
CA THR A 510 61.52 -26.69 5.27
C THR A 510 60.41 -27.42 4.50
N GLY A 511 60.76 -28.23 3.50
CA GLY A 511 59.77 -29.01 2.73
C GLY A 511 59.84 -30.49 3.09
N SER A 512 58.73 -31.13 3.45
CA SER A 512 58.73 -32.57 3.78
C SER A 512 58.83 -33.48 2.56
N ASP A 513 58.49 -32.95 1.38
CA ASP A 513 58.55 -33.68 0.11
C ASP A 513 59.98 -33.71 -0.47
N TRP A 514 60.95 -33.20 0.30
CA TRP A 514 62.36 -33.15 -0.05
C TRP A 514 63.11 -34.37 0.49
N ARG A 515 63.30 -35.42 -0.33
CA ARG A 515 64.15 -36.58 0.02
C ARG A 515 65.49 -36.54 -0.73
N ALA A 516 66.60 -36.63 0.02
CA ALA A 516 67.96 -36.58 -0.50
C ALA A 516 68.39 -37.82 -1.33
N SER A 517 67.56 -38.87 -1.42
CA SER A 517 67.88 -40.11 -2.14
C SER A 517 67.00 -40.30 -3.38
N THR A 518 67.64 -40.15 -4.54
CA THR A 518 67.43 -40.68 -5.92
C THR A 518 66.05 -41.08 -6.49
N GLU A 519 64.94 -41.08 -5.77
CA GLU A 519 63.63 -41.40 -6.36
C GLU A 519 62.54 -40.40 -5.95
N GLN A 520 61.98 -39.78 -7.00
CA GLN A 520 60.77 -38.95 -7.08
C GLN A 520 60.91 -37.42 -6.87
N ILE A 521 60.57 -36.71 -7.97
CA ILE A 521 60.22 -35.28 -8.13
C ILE A 521 61.18 -34.28 -7.48
N GLN A 522 62.40 -34.23 -8.02
CA GLN A 522 63.38 -33.22 -7.64
C GLN A 522 62.96 -31.82 -8.10
N PHE A 523 62.78 -30.92 -7.14
CA PHE A 523 62.78 -29.48 -7.39
C PHE A 523 64.26 -29.01 -7.43
N ASN A 524 64.89 -28.82 -8.60
CA ASN A 524 66.33 -28.50 -8.69
C ASN A 524 66.54 -27.10 -9.27
N TYR A 525 66.80 -26.11 -8.42
CA TYR A 525 67.14 -24.76 -8.83
C TYR A 525 68.65 -24.54 -8.83
N ASN A 526 69.23 -24.13 -9.97
CA ASN A 526 70.65 -23.73 -10.08
C ASN A 526 70.84 -22.22 -10.32
N GLY A 527 69.83 -21.40 -10.05
CA GLY A 527 69.94 -19.95 -10.17
C GLY A 527 69.93 -19.40 -11.60
N LYS A 528 69.72 -20.23 -12.64
CA LYS A 528 69.82 -19.81 -14.04
C LYS A 528 68.66 -20.29 -14.91
N GLY A 529 67.43 -19.92 -14.55
CA GLY A 529 66.34 -19.61 -15.49
C GLY A 529 65.91 -20.61 -16.57
N SER A 530 66.42 -21.86 -16.65
CA SER A 530 65.83 -22.92 -17.48
C SER A 530 66.08 -24.30 -16.85
N ASP A 531 65.11 -24.75 -16.05
CA ASP A 531 65.30 -25.92 -15.17
C ASP A 531 65.06 -27.27 -15.86
N ASN A 532 65.42 -27.50 -17.12
CA ASN A 532 65.45 -28.83 -17.78
C ASN A 532 64.29 -29.81 -17.45
N GLY A 533 63.07 -29.32 -17.16
CA GLY A 533 61.94 -30.15 -16.72
C GLY A 533 61.99 -30.67 -15.27
N LYS A 534 62.65 -29.97 -14.33
CA LYS A 534 62.64 -30.21 -12.88
C LYS A 534 61.88 -29.09 -12.15
N GLY A 535 61.27 -29.38 -11.01
CA GLY A 535 60.45 -28.39 -10.30
C GLY A 535 61.26 -27.28 -9.62
N LYS A 536 60.64 -26.18 -9.18
CA LYS A 536 61.15 -25.33 -8.08
C LYS A 536 60.06 -24.91 -7.06
N LEU A 537 60.45 -24.67 -5.81
CA LEU A 537 59.66 -23.93 -4.82
C LEU A 537 60.56 -22.86 -4.20
N CYS A 538 60.15 -21.59 -4.33
CA CYS A 538 60.91 -20.42 -3.91
C CYS A 538 60.12 -19.59 -2.91
N ALA A 539 60.82 -19.07 -1.91
CA ALA A 539 60.30 -18.09 -0.96
C ALA A 539 60.93 -16.72 -1.20
N PHE A 540 60.13 -15.68 -1.03
CA PHE A 540 60.53 -14.29 -1.24
C PHE A 540 60.23 -13.47 0.03
N PRO A 541 60.93 -13.73 1.16
CA PRO A 541 60.71 -13.02 2.42
C PRO A 541 61.01 -11.52 2.26
N ASN A 542 62.02 -11.16 1.47
CA ASN A 542 62.38 -9.77 1.22
C ASN A 542 61.25 -8.92 0.62
N GLY A 543 60.31 -9.53 -0.11
CA GLY A 543 59.13 -8.86 -0.67
C GLY A 543 58.03 -8.57 0.36
N GLY A 544 58.04 -9.27 1.50
CA GLY A 544 57.06 -9.08 2.57
C GLY A 544 57.39 -7.94 3.53
N SER A 545 56.43 -7.55 4.36
CA SER A 545 56.61 -6.55 5.43
C SER A 545 56.95 -7.24 6.75
N LEU A 546 58.01 -6.79 7.42
CA LEU A 546 58.38 -7.25 8.76
C LEU A 546 58.15 -6.11 9.74
N TYR A 547 57.29 -6.32 10.74
CA TYR A 547 57.07 -5.36 11.82
C TYR A 547 57.00 -6.04 13.19
N ALA A 548 57.27 -5.27 14.24
CA ALA A 548 57.12 -5.72 15.62
C ALA A 548 55.80 -5.19 16.18
N GLU A 549 54.90 -6.09 16.61
CA GLU A 549 53.73 -5.77 17.43
C GLU A 549 54.17 -5.46 18.87
N SER A 550 55.20 -6.16 19.36
CA SER A 550 55.91 -5.83 20.60
C SER A 550 57.39 -6.20 20.48
N GLY A 551 58.27 -5.56 21.25
CA GLY A 551 59.73 -5.76 21.15
C GLY A 551 60.42 -4.78 20.21
N SER A 552 61.59 -5.15 19.70
CA SER A 552 62.40 -4.30 18.80
C SER A 552 62.80 -5.06 17.53
N LEU A 553 62.79 -4.38 16.38
CA LEU A 553 63.34 -4.88 15.11
C LEU A 553 64.88 -4.75 15.04
N THR A 554 65.53 -4.14 16.04
CA THR A 554 66.99 -4.11 16.10
C THR A 554 67.53 -5.52 16.07
N GLY A 555 68.40 -5.83 15.10
CA GLY A 555 68.97 -7.16 14.97
C GLY A 555 68.00 -8.23 14.48
N VAL A 556 66.80 -7.88 14.00
CA VAL A 556 65.84 -8.78 13.34
C VAL A 556 65.76 -8.42 11.85
N SER A 557 65.97 -9.39 10.96
CA SER A 557 66.01 -9.17 9.51
C SER A 557 65.28 -10.25 8.73
N LYS A 558 64.70 -9.87 7.59
CA LYS A 558 64.12 -10.81 6.62
C LYS A 558 65.22 -11.57 5.87
N GLY A 559 64.93 -12.82 5.51
CA GLY A 559 65.75 -13.60 4.58
C GLY A 559 65.72 -13.06 3.15
N GLY A 560 66.68 -13.52 2.35
CA GLY A 560 66.76 -13.24 0.92
C GLY A 560 65.77 -14.09 0.11
N ILE A 561 65.74 -13.86 -1.21
CA ILE A 561 65.02 -14.76 -2.12
C ILE A 561 65.81 -16.07 -2.21
N ASP A 562 65.19 -17.18 -1.84
CA ASP A 562 65.81 -18.49 -1.87
C ASP A 562 64.84 -19.56 -2.35
N CYS A 563 65.38 -20.65 -2.91
CA CYS A 563 64.61 -21.77 -3.43
C CYS A 563 65.21 -23.08 -2.95
N PHE A 564 64.37 -24.07 -2.66
CA PHE A 564 64.85 -25.41 -2.33
C PHE A 564 65.68 -25.98 -3.49
N SER A 565 66.84 -26.57 -3.16
CA SER A 565 67.79 -27.13 -4.11
C SER A 565 68.57 -28.29 -3.51
N SER A 566 69.30 -29.05 -4.34
CA SER A 566 70.13 -30.20 -3.90
C SER A 566 71.06 -29.90 -2.72
N THR A 567 71.44 -28.64 -2.53
CA THR A 567 72.33 -28.17 -1.47
C THR A 567 71.63 -27.29 -0.43
N LEU A 568 70.35 -26.96 -0.61
CA LEU A 568 69.58 -26.08 0.27
C LEU A 568 68.23 -26.73 0.61
N SER A 569 68.14 -27.34 1.79
CA SER A 569 66.93 -28.00 2.31
C SER A 569 66.11 -27.14 3.28
N THR A 570 66.59 -25.95 3.58
CA THR A 570 66.05 -25.02 4.57
C THR A 570 66.20 -23.61 4.04
N ILE A 571 65.15 -22.80 4.13
CA ILE A 571 65.17 -21.38 3.72
C ILE A 571 64.89 -20.52 4.94
N ASP A 572 65.78 -19.58 5.26
CA ASP A 572 65.59 -18.67 6.38
C ASP A 572 64.62 -17.54 5.97
N LEU A 573 63.54 -17.35 6.72
CA LEU A 573 62.52 -16.35 6.45
C LEU A 573 62.76 -15.07 7.24
N VAL A 574 63.06 -15.22 8.53
CA VAL A 574 63.37 -14.13 9.46
C VAL A 574 64.42 -14.61 10.45
N THR A 575 65.40 -13.77 10.71
CA THR A 575 66.50 -14.04 11.65
C THR A 575 66.60 -12.92 12.68
N ALA A 576 66.59 -13.27 13.96
CA ALA A 576 66.99 -12.41 15.06
C ALA A 576 68.40 -12.79 15.55
N THR A 577 69.30 -11.81 15.59
CA THR A 577 70.66 -11.95 16.12
C THR A 577 70.67 -12.16 17.63
N ASN A 578 71.72 -12.80 18.15
CA ASN A 578 71.88 -13.04 19.58
C ASN A 578 71.74 -11.76 20.41
N GLY A 579 70.91 -11.81 21.46
CA GLY A 579 70.60 -10.68 22.33
C GLY A 579 69.47 -9.78 21.82
N ASN A 580 68.90 -10.07 20.65
CA ASN A 580 67.74 -9.39 20.07
C ASN A 580 66.58 -10.39 19.83
N GLY A 581 65.42 -9.89 19.41
CA GLY A 581 64.31 -10.75 18.98
C GLY A 581 63.29 -11.11 20.07
N ASN A 582 63.38 -10.55 21.27
CA ASN A 582 62.33 -10.70 22.29
C ASN A 582 61.13 -9.82 21.95
N GLY A 583 59.95 -10.42 21.79
CA GLY A 583 58.73 -9.71 21.42
C GLY A 583 57.82 -10.51 20.49
N THR A 584 56.86 -9.79 19.90
CA THR A 584 55.90 -10.31 18.93
C THR A 584 56.14 -9.65 17.59
N TYR A 585 56.37 -10.46 16.57
CA TYR A 585 56.74 -10.03 15.24
C TYR A 585 55.77 -10.57 14.21
N TRP A 586 55.60 -9.82 13.13
CA TRP A 586 54.80 -10.20 11.99
C TRP A 586 55.62 -10.13 10.73
N LEU A 587 55.65 -11.23 9.97
CA LEU A 587 56.05 -11.22 8.56
C LEU A 587 54.78 -11.38 7.72
N THR A 588 54.38 -10.32 7.02
CA THR A 588 53.20 -10.30 6.13
C THR A 588 53.65 -10.21 4.68
N ASP A 589 52.75 -10.56 3.75
CA ASP A 589 52.90 -10.25 2.33
C ASP A 589 54.13 -10.86 1.63
N MET A 590 54.72 -11.90 2.22
CA MET A 590 55.77 -12.66 1.52
C MET A 590 55.14 -13.50 0.41
N LYS A 591 55.90 -13.65 -0.67
CA LYS A 591 55.49 -14.39 -1.87
C LYS A 591 56.07 -15.81 -1.84
N LEU A 592 55.31 -16.78 -2.36
CA LEU A 592 55.81 -18.12 -2.71
C LEU A 592 55.60 -18.37 -4.20
N GLU A 593 56.61 -18.94 -4.86
CA GLU A 593 56.48 -19.42 -6.24
C GLU A 593 56.72 -20.91 -6.32
N GLN A 594 55.82 -21.63 -6.99
CA GLN A 594 55.98 -23.04 -7.31
C GLN A 594 56.00 -23.25 -8.82
N TYR A 595 56.86 -24.17 -9.25
CA TYR A 595 56.86 -24.74 -10.58
C TYR A 595 56.99 -26.27 -10.48
N VAL A 596 56.07 -26.99 -11.11
CA VAL A 596 56.03 -28.45 -11.21
C VAL A 596 56.11 -28.83 -12.69
N PRO A 597 57.02 -29.74 -13.12
CA PRO A 597 57.16 -30.11 -14.53
C PRO A 597 55.97 -30.89 -15.09
N ALA A 598 55.75 -30.76 -16.40
CA ALA A 598 54.56 -31.24 -17.13
C ALA A 598 54.31 -32.78 -17.15
N ASN A 599 55.17 -33.60 -16.55
CA ASN A 599 55.04 -35.08 -16.56
C ASN A 599 54.24 -35.66 -15.38
N ALA A 600 53.63 -34.83 -14.52
CA ALA A 600 52.82 -35.32 -13.41
C ALA A 600 51.32 -35.35 -13.78
N THR A 601 50.70 -36.53 -13.65
CA THR A 601 49.29 -36.81 -13.95
C THR A 601 48.31 -36.32 -12.87
N ALA A 602 48.79 -35.58 -11.86
CA ALA A 602 47.98 -35.04 -10.77
C ALA A 602 47.43 -33.63 -11.11
N THR A 603 46.15 -33.40 -10.79
CA THR A 603 45.46 -32.11 -10.97
C THR A 603 45.60 -31.16 -9.79
N VAL A 604 46.07 -31.64 -8.63
CA VAL A 604 46.33 -30.85 -7.41
C VAL A 604 47.67 -31.30 -6.82
N TYR A 605 48.53 -30.34 -6.47
CA TYR A 605 49.82 -30.60 -5.83
C TYR A 605 49.77 -30.07 -4.41
N THR A 606 49.77 -30.98 -3.43
CA THR A 606 49.89 -30.61 -2.02
C THR A 606 51.37 -30.66 -1.65
N THR A 607 51.94 -29.53 -1.23
CA THR A 607 53.28 -29.49 -0.64
C THR A 607 53.14 -29.19 0.84
N SER A 608 53.68 -30.06 1.68
CA SER A 608 53.72 -29.80 3.12
C SER A 608 55.00 -29.01 3.44
N ILE A 609 54.80 -27.78 3.91
CA ILE A 609 55.89 -26.91 4.30
C ILE A 609 55.89 -26.80 5.83
N ILE A 610 57.03 -27.02 6.44
CA ILE A 610 57.22 -27.04 7.88
C ILE A 610 58.01 -25.79 8.26
N PHE A 611 57.41 -24.99 9.13
CA PHE A 611 58.10 -23.86 9.74
C PHE A 611 58.81 -24.35 11.00
N THR A 612 60.10 -24.04 11.10
CA THR A 612 60.92 -24.36 12.26
C THR A 612 61.49 -23.09 12.84
N LEU A 613 61.19 -22.81 14.11
CA LEU A 613 61.86 -21.75 14.86
C LEU A 613 63.05 -22.36 15.59
N GLN A 614 64.26 -21.95 15.21
CA GLN A 614 65.53 -22.39 15.80
C GLN A 614 66.06 -21.36 16.78
#